data_AF-A0A2V7P3N3-F1
#
_entry.id   AF-A0A2V7P3N3-F1
#
_cell.length_a   1.000
_cell.length_b   1.000
_cell.length_c   1.000
_cell.angle_alpha   90.00
_cell.angle_beta   90.00
_cell.angle_gamma   90.00
#
_symmetry.space_group_name_H-M   'P 1'
#
loop_
_entity.id
_entity.type
_entity.pdbx_description
1 polymer ?
#
loop_
_entity_poly.entity_id
_entity_poly.type
_entity_poly.pdbx_seq_one_letter_code
_entity_poly.pdbx_strand_id
1 'polypeptide(L)'
;MLAADGAERSSLADSTDLAARETIDLEFDRLPPGRSGLVITARQSLMTTFLVYQALAYLGSDAARWLASLETGGPAARDQARGLGRTLGRIDVLVPDSIGRWTPAGSLGETGPLAADTKVVPLPPANGAARRVRLRLTRGLWRLDYAALATLGDSVRPLRIAPARVLRIGRDGAPAEETLFDSTRALVTLPGDAYELVYQLPPRPEGLELFLEARGYYLEWMRREWRAEQNPILALRLAIDPAGALRALAPAFKRLEPEMERLFWSSRYVVH
;
A
#
# COMPACT_ATOMS: atom_id res chain seq x y z
N MET A 1 13.22 -21.90 -5.81
CA MET A 1 12.34 -20.96 -5.07
C MET A 1 11.61 -20.15 -6.11
N LEU A 2 10.31 -20.37 -6.30
CA LEU A 2 9.51 -19.47 -7.15
C LEU A 2 9.39 -18.17 -6.35
N ALA A 3 9.85 -17.05 -6.91
CA ALA A 3 9.77 -15.72 -6.32
C ALA A 3 8.75 -14.88 -7.11
N ALA A 4 8.48 -13.67 -6.63
CA ALA A 4 7.82 -12.63 -7.42
C ALA A 4 8.52 -12.50 -8.79
N ASP A 5 7.77 -12.65 -9.87
CA ASP A 5 8.28 -12.62 -11.24
C ASP A 5 7.99 -11.28 -11.94
N GLY A 6 7.27 -10.38 -11.26
CA GLY A 6 6.84 -9.09 -11.78
C GLY A 6 5.68 -9.20 -12.78
N ALA A 7 5.17 -10.41 -13.06
CA ALA A 7 4.03 -10.63 -13.93
C ALA A 7 2.73 -10.50 -13.14
N GLU A 8 2.34 -9.26 -12.88
CA GLU A 8 1.15 -8.93 -12.10
C GLU A 8 -0.15 -9.45 -12.72
N ARG A 9 -1.02 -9.98 -11.87
CA ARG A 9 -2.37 -10.46 -12.19
C ARG A 9 -3.39 -9.56 -11.51
N SER A 10 -4.41 -9.17 -12.26
CA SER A 10 -5.46 -8.28 -11.76
C SER A 10 -6.71 -8.35 -12.62
N SER A 11 -7.84 -8.03 -12.03
CA SER A 11 -9.07 -7.73 -12.76
C SER A 11 -9.16 -6.25 -13.10
N LEU A 12 -10.12 -5.88 -13.94
CA LEU A 12 -10.55 -4.49 -14.08
C LEU A 12 -11.60 -4.17 -13.02
N ALA A 13 -11.58 -2.93 -12.53
CA ALA A 13 -12.58 -2.41 -11.60
C ALA A 13 -13.98 -2.49 -12.17
N ASP A 14 -14.94 -2.60 -11.26
CA ASP A 14 -16.35 -2.58 -11.63
C ASP A 14 -16.76 -1.18 -12.12
N SER A 15 -17.57 -1.13 -13.18
CA SER A 15 -18.00 0.13 -13.80
C SER A 15 -19.06 0.88 -12.99
N THR A 16 -19.65 0.26 -11.97
CA THR A 16 -20.77 0.81 -11.20
C THR A 16 -20.46 0.97 -9.71
N ASP A 17 -19.51 0.23 -9.16
CA ASP A 17 -19.09 0.35 -7.76
C ASP A 17 -17.60 0.02 -7.57
N LEU A 18 -16.77 1.03 -7.29
CA LEU A 18 -15.33 0.81 -7.02
C LEU A 18 -15.05 -0.01 -5.76
N ALA A 19 -16.04 -0.26 -4.90
CA ALA A 19 -15.93 -1.17 -3.76
C ALA A 19 -16.40 -2.60 -4.05
N ALA A 20 -16.82 -2.90 -5.29
CA ALA A 20 -17.26 -4.23 -5.67
C ALA A 20 -16.17 -5.27 -5.35
N ARG A 21 -16.59 -6.37 -4.73
CA ARG A 21 -15.68 -7.44 -4.30
C ARG A 21 -15.60 -8.54 -5.34
N GLU A 22 -14.43 -9.16 -5.42
CA GLU A 22 -14.20 -10.39 -6.15
C GLU A 22 -13.51 -11.42 -5.27
N THR A 23 -13.46 -12.67 -5.75
CA THR A 23 -12.80 -13.76 -5.05
C THR A 23 -11.84 -14.50 -5.96
N ILE A 24 -10.70 -14.90 -5.40
CA ILE A 24 -9.72 -15.77 -6.05
C ILE A 24 -9.57 -17.01 -5.18
N ASP A 25 -9.88 -18.18 -5.73
CA ASP A 25 -9.70 -19.45 -5.05
C ASP A 25 -8.35 -20.05 -5.45
N LEU A 26 -7.52 -20.31 -4.44
CA LEU A 26 -6.21 -20.94 -4.57
C LEU A 26 -6.28 -22.36 -4.00
N GLU A 27 -5.71 -23.30 -4.73
CA GLU A 27 -5.56 -24.69 -4.29
C GLU A 27 -4.07 -25.06 -4.26
N PHE A 28 -3.65 -25.62 -3.14
CA PHE A 28 -2.28 -26.05 -2.90
C PHE A 28 -2.26 -27.54 -2.64
N ASP A 29 -1.66 -28.31 -3.55
CA ASP A 29 -1.62 -29.78 -3.46
C ASP A 29 -0.58 -30.32 -2.46
N ARG A 30 0.26 -29.42 -1.92
CA ARG A 30 1.31 -29.76 -0.96
C ARG A 30 1.35 -28.76 0.18
N LEU A 31 1.21 -29.28 1.39
CA LEU A 31 1.35 -28.49 2.61
C LEU A 31 2.79 -28.49 3.11
N PRO A 32 3.34 -27.32 3.47
CA PRO A 32 4.62 -27.28 4.15
C PRO A 32 4.52 -27.90 5.55
N PRO A 33 5.60 -28.52 6.07
CA PRO A 33 5.59 -29.07 7.42
C PRO A 33 5.48 -27.97 8.47
N GLY A 34 4.85 -28.30 9.61
CA GLY A 34 4.74 -27.42 10.76
C GLY A 34 3.69 -26.31 10.61
N ARG A 35 3.94 -25.17 11.27
CA ARG A 35 3.07 -23.98 11.17
C ARG A 35 3.20 -23.39 9.76
N SER A 36 2.07 -23.07 9.13
CA SER A 36 2.05 -22.53 7.77
C SER A 36 1.46 -21.13 7.71
N GLY A 37 1.89 -20.37 6.71
CA GLY A 37 1.33 -19.07 6.38
C GLY A 37 1.16 -18.93 4.88
N LEU A 38 0.19 -18.11 4.47
CA LEU A 38 0.06 -17.67 3.09
C LEU A 38 0.93 -16.44 2.89
N VAL A 39 1.91 -16.56 1.99
CA VAL A 39 2.71 -15.44 1.50
C VAL A 39 2.00 -14.87 0.28
N ILE A 40 1.79 -13.55 0.27
CA ILE A 40 1.26 -12.82 -0.89
C ILE A 40 2.20 -11.65 -1.17
N THR A 41 2.58 -11.49 -2.43
CA THR A 41 3.22 -10.26 -2.94
C THR A 41 2.22 -9.52 -3.81
N ALA A 42 1.92 -8.29 -3.45
CA ALA A 42 0.96 -7.46 -4.17
C ALA A 42 1.33 -5.97 -4.09
N ARG A 43 0.69 -5.16 -4.94
CA ARG A 43 0.57 -3.71 -4.78
C ARG A 43 -0.87 -3.25 -5.06
N GLN A 44 -1.21 -2.02 -4.72
CA GLN A 44 -2.46 -1.40 -5.16
C GLN A 44 -2.34 -0.91 -6.60
N SER A 45 -3.44 -0.91 -7.34
CA SER A 45 -3.57 -0.13 -8.56
C SER A 45 -3.66 1.36 -8.22
N LEU A 46 -3.58 2.20 -9.24
CA LEU A 46 -3.71 3.65 -9.11
C LEU A 46 -5.13 4.13 -8.74
N MET A 47 -6.07 3.22 -8.44
CA MET A 47 -7.39 3.56 -7.93
C MET A 47 -7.32 4.40 -6.65
N THR A 48 -6.45 4.06 -5.70
CA THR A 48 -6.32 4.84 -4.47
C THR A 48 -5.74 6.24 -4.75
N THR A 49 -4.78 6.36 -5.65
CA THR A 49 -4.27 7.66 -6.11
C THR A 49 -5.36 8.49 -6.77
N PHE A 50 -6.14 7.90 -7.68
CA PHE A 50 -7.28 8.57 -8.31
C PHE A 50 -8.25 9.12 -7.25
N LEU A 51 -8.61 8.31 -6.25
CA LEU A 51 -9.53 8.71 -5.19
C LEU A 51 -8.96 9.82 -4.29
N VAL A 52 -7.67 9.73 -3.93
CA VAL A 52 -7.00 10.78 -3.16
C VAL A 52 -6.95 12.08 -3.95
N TYR A 53 -6.58 12.04 -5.24
CA TYR A 53 -6.51 13.23 -6.08
C TYR A 53 -7.89 13.83 -6.33
N GLN A 54 -8.91 13.01 -6.53
CA GLN A 54 -10.28 13.50 -6.64
C GLN A 54 -10.77 14.15 -5.34
N ALA A 55 -10.41 13.59 -4.17
CA ALA A 55 -10.72 14.20 -2.88
C ALA A 55 -10.06 15.56 -2.72
N LEU A 56 -8.77 15.67 -3.06
CA LEU A 56 -8.04 16.95 -3.06
C LEU A 56 -8.65 17.96 -4.03
N ALA A 57 -9.04 17.51 -5.22
CA ALA A 57 -9.70 18.35 -6.22
C ALA A 57 -11.05 18.87 -5.74
N TYR A 58 -11.89 18.02 -5.15
CA TYR A 58 -13.16 18.45 -4.55
C TYR A 58 -12.98 19.41 -3.37
N LEU A 59 -11.94 19.24 -2.57
CA LEU A 59 -11.60 20.18 -1.49
C LEU A 59 -11.08 21.52 -2.04
N GLY A 60 -10.35 21.50 -3.16
CA GLY A 60 -9.82 22.69 -3.81
C GLY A 60 -9.01 23.57 -2.84
N SER A 61 -9.44 24.82 -2.66
CA SER A 61 -8.77 25.76 -1.75
C SER A 61 -8.74 25.32 -0.28
N ASP A 62 -9.61 24.38 0.13
CA ASP A 62 -9.71 23.92 1.52
C ASP A 62 -8.84 22.71 1.82
N ALA A 63 -8.16 22.13 0.81
CA ALA A 63 -7.39 20.89 0.95
C ALA A 63 -6.31 20.97 2.03
N ALA A 64 -5.55 22.07 2.09
CA ALA A 64 -4.48 22.25 3.09
C ALA A 64 -5.04 22.30 4.52
N ARG A 65 -6.17 23.00 4.71
CA ARG A 65 -6.82 23.10 6.03
C ARG A 65 -7.38 21.75 6.47
N TRP A 66 -7.96 21.01 5.54
CA TRP A 66 -8.48 19.67 5.79
C TRP A 66 -7.36 18.68 6.14
N LEU A 67 -6.25 18.67 5.39
CA LEU A 67 -5.10 17.82 5.71
C LEU A 67 -4.51 18.16 7.10
N ALA A 68 -4.37 19.45 7.42
CA ALA A 68 -3.90 19.88 8.74
C ALA A 68 -4.84 19.44 9.88
N SER A 69 -6.16 19.38 9.62
CA SER A 69 -7.13 18.91 10.61
C SER A 69 -7.07 17.39 10.85
N LEU A 70 -6.58 16.59 9.90
CA LEU A 70 -6.36 15.15 10.12
C LEU A 70 -5.20 14.87 11.08
N GLU A 71 -4.15 15.69 10.99
CA GLU A 71 -2.99 15.57 11.87
C GLU A 71 -3.31 16.02 13.29
N THR A 72 -4.06 17.13 13.43
CA THR A 72 -4.33 17.82 14.69
C THR A 72 -5.67 17.47 15.35
N GLY A 73 -6.65 16.97 14.59
CA GLY A 73 -8.05 16.79 15.02
C GLY A 73 -8.34 15.52 15.83
N GLY A 74 -7.32 14.79 16.24
CA GLY A 74 -7.45 13.60 17.09
C GLY A 74 -8.07 12.37 16.40
N PRO A 75 -8.44 11.33 17.18
CA PRO A 75 -8.85 10.04 16.63
C PRO A 75 -10.08 10.09 15.71
N ALA A 76 -11.08 10.91 16.03
CA ALA A 76 -12.32 11.00 15.25
C ALA A 76 -12.10 11.53 13.82
N ALA A 77 -11.28 12.57 13.67
CA ALA A 77 -10.92 13.12 12.35
C ALA A 77 -10.15 12.09 11.50
N ARG A 78 -9.20 11.38 12.13
CA ARG A 78 -8.44 10.30 11.47
C ARG A 78 -9.33 9.13 11.07
N ASP A 79 -10.33 8.81 11.88
CA ASP A 79 -11.29 7.77 11.56
C ASP A 79 -12.14 8.15 10.35
N GLN A 80 -12.64 9.38 10.29
CA GLN A 80 -13.41 9.86 9.14
C GLN A 80 -12.58 9.80 7.83
N ALA A 81 -11.31 10.22 7.86
CA ALA A 81 -10.42 10.14 6.70
C ALA A 81 -10.14 8.69 6.23
N ARG A 82 -10.26 7.70 7.13
CA ARG A 82 -10.10 6.29 6.78
C ARG A 82 -11.34 5.67 6.14
N GLY A 83 -12.44 6.40 5.99
CA GLY A 83 -13.70 5.91 5.46
C GLY A 83 -13.56 5.21 4.11
N LEU A 84 -12.96 5.89 3.11
CA LEU A 84 -12.71 5.31 1.78
C LEU A 84 -11.83 4.07 1.84
N GLY A 85 -10.73 4.12 2.59
CA GLY A 85 -9.83 2.98 2.76
C GLY A 85 -10.53 1.77 3.41
N ARG A 86 -11.43 2.00 4.38
CA ARG A 86 -12.25 0.93 4.97
C ARG A 86 -13.23 0.33 3.97
N THR A 87 -13.88 1.15 3.16
CA THR A 87 -14.84 0.69 2.15
C THR A 87 -14.16 -0.13 1.05
N LEU A 88 -13.00 0.32 0.56
CA LEU A 88 -12.14 -0.43 -0.35
C LEU A 88 -11.56 -1.69 0.32
N GLY A 89 -11.35 -1.66 1.63
CA GLY A 89 -10.91 -2.79 2.44
C GLY A 89 -9.55 -3.39 2.05
N ARG A 90 -9.32 -4.59 2.56
CA ARG A 90 -8.06 -5.32 2.50
C ARG A 90 -8.19 -6.51 1.55
N ILE A 91 -7.11 -7.25 1.34
CA ILE A 91 -7.19 -8.64 0.85
C ILE A 91 -7.54 -9.50 2.07
N ASP A 92 -8.79 -9.95 2.16
CA ASP A 92 -9.21 -10.92 3.16
C ASP A 92 -8.76 -12.31 2.74
N VAL A 93 -8.15 -13.05 3.67
CA VAL A 93 -7.76 -14.45 3.48
C VAL A 93 -8.76 -15.32 4.24
N LEU A 94 -9.44 -16.20 3.51
CA LEU A 94 -10.42 -17.13 4.05
C LEU A 94 -9.99 -18.58 3.84
N VAL A 95 -10.34 -19.44 4.79
CA VAL A 95 -10.10 -20.88 4.76
C VAL A 95 -11.40 -21.63 5.07
N PRO A 96 -11.62 -22.84 4.52
CA PRO A 96 -12.80 -23.62 4.84
C PRO A 96 -12.76 -24.10 6.30
N ASP A 97 -13.91 -24.05 6.98
CA ASP A 97 -14.14 -24.73 8.27
C ASP A 97 -14.38 -26.25 8.06
N SER A 98 -14.61 -26.98 9.15
CA SER A 98 -14.83 -28.43 9.12
C SER A 98 -16.04 -28.88 8.31
N ILE A 99 -16.97 -27.98 8.00
CA ILE A 99 -18.16 -28.25 7.18
C ILE A 99 -18.10 -27.54 5.81
N GLY A 100 -16.94 -26.99 5.44
CA GLY A 100 -16.66 -26.41 4.13
C GLY A 100 -17.07 -24.94 3.96
N ARG A 101 -17.47 -24.22 5.03
CA ARG A 101 -17.78 -22.79 4.94
C ARG A 101 -16.51 -21.95 5.03
N TRP A 102 -16.45 -20.87 4.26
CA TRP A 102 -15.33 -19.95 4.30
C TRP A 102 -15.32 -19.11 5.58
N THR A 103 -14.23 -19.18 6.33
CA THR A 103 -14.00 -18.43 7.56
C THR A 103 -12.75 -17.55 7.44
N PRO A 104 -12.73 -16.33 8.01
CA PRO A 104 -11.55 -15.47 7.95
C PRO A 104 -10.36 -16.06 8.71
N ALA A 105 -9.19 -16.15 8.06
CA ALA A 105 -7.91 -16.48 8.67
C ALA A 105 -7.06 -15.22 8.95
N GLY A 106 -7.25 -14.15 8.18
CA GLY A 106 -6.55 -12.88 8.37
C GLY A 106 -6.79 -11.93 7.21
N SER A 107 -6.10 -10.80 7.20
CA SER A 107 -6.19 -9.85 6.08
C SER A 107 -4.91 -9.05 5.88
N LEU A 108 -4.61 -8.74 4.63
CA LEU A 108 -3.46 -7.94 4.21
C LEU A 108 -3.92 -6.59 3.69
N GLY A 109 -3.34 -5.53 4.21
CA GLY A 109 -3.52 -4.16 3.72
C GLY A 109 -2.21 -3.64 3.16
N GLU A 110 -2.22 -2.49 2.49
CA GLU A 110 -1.05 -2.02 1.74
C GLU A 110 -0.77 -0.53 1.77
N THR A 111 0.42 -0.25 1.24
CA THR A 111 1.33 0.89 1.40
C THR A 111 1.32 1.81 0.17
N GLY A 112 0.28 1.72 -0.67
CA GLY A 112 0.11 2.55 -1.87
C GLY A 112 0.45 1.82 -3.18
N PRO A 113 0.41 2.51 -4.33
CA PRO A 113 0.37 1.86 -5.65
C PRO A 113 1.74 1.64 -6.31
N LEU A 114 2.83 2.05 -5.66
CA LEU A 114 4.17 2.11 -6.28
C LEU A 114 4.99 0.85 -6.09
N ALA A 115 5.08 0.37 -4.86
CA ALA A 115 5.93 -0.76 -4.49
C ALA A 115 5.05 -1.98 -4.17
N ALA A 116 5.51 -3.15 -4.62
CA ALA A 116 4.92 -4.41 -4.20
C ALA A 116 5.48 -4.83 -2.83
N ASP A 117 4.59 -5.20 -1.91
CA ASP A 117 4.93 -5.69 -0.58
C ASP A 117 4.70 -7.20 -0.52
N THR A 118 5.70 -7.94 -0.03
CA THR A 118 5.52 -9.35 0.36
C THR A 118 5.10 -9.43 1.82
N LYS A 119 3.91 -9.98 2.07
CA LYS A 119 3.34 -10.12 3.41
C LYS A 119 2.89 -11.55 3.66
N VAL A 120 2.81 -11.92 4.93
CA VAL A 120 2.41 -13.25 5.36
C VAL A 120 1.16 -13.19 6.25
N VAL A 121 0.19 -14.07 5.98
CA VAL A 121 -0.95 -14.35 6.85
C VAL A 121 -0.75 -15.72 7.48
N PRO A 122 -0.51 -15.81 8.80
CA PRO A 122 -0.52 -17.08 9.49
C PRO A 122 -1.86 -17.78 9.30
N LEU A 123 -1.82 -19.06 8.92
CA LEU A 123 -3.03 -19.83 8.67
C LEU A 123 -3.29 -20.78 9.84
N PRO A 124 -4.55 -21.11 10.15
CA PRO A 124 -4.85 -22.16 11.11
C PRO A 124 -4.32 -23.52 10.61
N PRO A 125 -4.12 -24.51 11.48
CA PRO A 125 -3.76 -25.87 11.05
C PRO A 125 -4.74 -26.42 10.02
N ALA A 126 -4.23 -27.22 9.08
CA ALA A 126 -5.05 -27.90 8.08
C ALA A 126 -5.00 -29.41 8.31
N ASN A 127 -6.13 -30.08 8.12
CA ASN A 127 -6.23 -31.53 8.16
C ASN A 127 -6.31 -32.04 6.71
N GLY A 128 -5.25 -32.68 6.22
CA GLY A 128 -5.21 -33.25 4.86
C GLY A 128 -3.90 -32.98 4.13
N ALA A 129 -3.82 -33.42 2.87
CA ALA A 129 -2.64 -33.24 2.01
C ALA A 129 -2.67 -31.94 1.20
N ALA A 130 -3.88 -31.43 0.91
CA ALA A 130 -4.11 -30.24 0.12
C ALA A 130 -4.81 -29.14 0.94
N ARG A 131 -4.67 -27.90 0.49
CA ARG A 131 -5.29 -26.74 1.14
C ARG A 131 -5.92 -25.79 0.14
N ARG A 132 -7.16 -25.42 0.44
CA ARG A 132 -7.89 -24.38 -0.26
C ARG A 132 -7.85 -23.08 0.52
N VAL A 133 -7.63 -21.99 -0.18
CA VAL A 133 -7.62 -20.63 0.36
C VAL A 133 -8.40 -19.75 -0.59
N ARG A 134 -9.28 -18.90 -0.04
CA ARG A 134 -9.99 -17.89 -0.82
C ARG A 134 -9.47 -16.52 -0.45
N LEU A 135 -9.06 -15.75 -1.45
CA LEU A 135 -8.84 -14.33 -1.31
C LEU A 135 -10.14 -13.62 -1.62
N ARG A 136 -10.57 -12.68 -0.78
CA ARG A 136 -11.65 -11.75 -1.08
C ARG A 136 -11.10 -10.33 -1.05
N LEU A 137 -11.20 -9.64 -2.17
CA LEU A 137 -10.55 -8.35 -2.39
C LEU A 137 -11.41 -7.44 -3.26
N THR A 138 -11.05 -6.17 -3.32
CA THR A 138 -11.77 -5.21 -4.16
C THR A 138 -11.32 -5.32 -5.60
N ARG A 139 -12.30 -5.44 -6.49
CA ARG A 139 -12.11 -5.65 -7.91
C ARG A 139 -11.34 -4.49 -8.53
N GLY A 140 -10.27 -4.79 -9.27
CA GLY A 140 -9.39 -3.80 -9.90
C GLY A 140 -8.51 -2.99 -8.95
N LEU A 141 -8.58 -3.21 -7.64
CA LEU A 141 -7.75 -2.50 -6.67
C LEU A 141 -6.37 -3.14 -6.49
N TRP A 142 -6.23 -4.44 -6.69
CA TRP A 142 -5.00 -5.16 -6.33
C TRP A 142 -4.30 -5.73 -7.57
N ARG A 143 -2.97 -5.60 -7.58
CA ARG A 143 -2.06 -6.23 -8.53
C ARG A 143 -1.31 -7.34 -7.78
N LEU A 144 -1.65 -8.60 -8.06
CA LEU A 144 -1.07 -9.76 -7.39
C LEU A 144 0.09 -10.30 -8.23
N ASP A 145 1.28 -10.35 -7.66
CA ASP A 145 2.46 -10.90 -8.32
C ASP A 145 2.64 -12.38 -7.92
N TYR A 146 2.56 -12.65 -6.62
CA TYR A 146 2.93 -13.95 -6.08
C TYR A 146 2.01 -14.41 -4.94
N ALA A 147 1.73 -15.71 -4.89
CA ALA A 147 1.07 -16.36 -3.76
C ALA A 147 1.64 -17.76 -3.51
N ALA A 148 1.98 -18.07 -2.26
CA ALA A 148 2.51 -19.38 -1.87
C ALA A 148 2.21 -19.73 -0.41
N LEU A 149 2.30 -21.02 -0.07
CA LEU A 149 2.38 -21.47 1.31
C LEU A 149 3.85 -21.54 1.75
N ALA A 150 4.12 -21.04 2.96
CA ALA A 150 5.45 -21.12 3.58
C ALA A 150 5.37 -21.76 4.97
N THR A 151 6.44 -22.45 5.38
CA THR A 151 6.65 -22.80 6.78
C THR A 151 6.98 -21.54 7.56
N LEU A 152 6.30 -21.33 8.68
CA LEU A 152 6.56 -20.23 9.59
C LEU A 152 7.54 -20.66 10.68
N GLY A 153 8.60 -19.89 10.83
CA GLY A 153 9.48 -19.95 11.99
C GLY A 153 8.93 -19.17 13.18
N ASP A 154 9.80 -18.97 14.16
CA ASP A 154 9.51 -18.15 15.33
C ASP A 154 9.58 -16.65 15.02
N SER A 155 8.92 -15.85 15.85
CA SER A 155 9.03 -14.41 15.80
C SER A 155 10.41 -14.00 16.30
N VAL A 156 11.13 -13.20 15.51
CA VAL A 156 12.45 -12.69 15.86
C VAL A 156 12.39 -11.18 16.06
N ARG A 157 13.18 -10.66 17.01
CA ARG A 157 13.35 -9.22 17.18
C ARG A 157 14.54 -8.78 16.31
N PRO A 158 14.35 -7.94 15.28
CA PRO A 158 15.45 -7.51 14.44
C PRO A 158 16.42 -6.62 15.21
N LEU A 159 17.71 -6.74 14.91
CA LEU A 159 18.73 -5.79 15.35
C LEU A 159 18.57 -4.51 14.51
N ARG A 160 18.33 -3.38 15.17
CA ARG A 160 18.25 -2.08 14.51
C ARG A 160 19.62 -1.41 14.53
N ILE A 161 20.10 -1.04 13.35
CA ILE A 161 21.36 -0.33 13.15
C ILE A 161 21.06 1.04 12.51
N ALA A 162 21.58 2.10 13.12
CA ALA A 162 21.56 3.42 12.51
C ALA A 162 22.63 3.48 11.39
N PRO A 163 22.46 4.36 10.39
CA PRO A 163 23.56 4.66 9.48
C PRO A 163 24.78 5.13 10.29
N ALA A 164 25.97 4.81 9.82
CA ALA A 164 27.24 5.31 10.37
C ALA A 164 27.66 6.62 9.69
N ARG A 165 27.29 6.82 8.42
CA ARG A 165 27.56 8.05 7.65
C ARG A 165 26.42 8.33 6.67
N VAL A 166 26.20 9.61 6.38
CA VAL A 166 25.19 10.09 5.42
C VAL A 166 25.85 11.11 4.50
N LEU A 167 25.95 10.80 3.21
CA LEU A 167 26.64 11.62 2.22
C LEU A 167 25.65 12.13 1.17
N ARG A 168 25.65 13.43 0.90
CA ARG A 168 24.89 13.98 -0.24
C ARG A 168 25.70 13.84 -1.52
N ILE A 169 25.11 13.27 -2.56
CA ILE A 169 25.75 13.09 -3.86
C ILE A 169 25.68 14.40 -4.65
N GLY A 170 26.79 14.81 -5.27
CA GLY A 170 26.81 15.90 -6.27
C GLY A 170 26.88 17.34 -5.72
N ARG A 171 27.05 17.55 -4.42
CA ARG A 171 27.40 18.86 -3.82
C ARG A 171 28.44 18.66 -2.73
N ASP A 172 29.33 19.63 -2.57
CA ASP A 172 30.30 19.65 -1.48
C ASP A 172 29.58 19.70 -0.12
N GLY A 173 29.41 18.52 0.49
CA GLY A 173 29.74 18.26 1.89
C GLY A 173 29.00 19.02 2.99
N ALA A 174 27.76 19.50 2.82
CA ALA A 174 26.95 19.87 3.97
C ALA A 174 26.47 18.59 4.68
N PRO A 175 26.83 18.34 5.96
CA PRO A 175 26.48 17.09 6.64
C PRO A 175 24.97 17.03 6.88
N ALA A 176 24.27 16.21 6.10
CA ALA A 176 22.91 15.76 6.40
C ALA A 176 22.86 14.80 7.61
N GLU A 177 24.04 14.42 8.12
CA GLU A 177 24.30 13.49 9.21
C GLU A 177 23.46 13.79 10.46
N GLU A 178 23.47 15.03 10.95
CA GLU A 178 22.74 15.42 12.17
C GLU A 178 21.22 15.21 12.07
N THR A 179 20.66 15.22 10.86
CA THR A 179 19.21 15.13 10.66
C THR A 179 18.72 13.69 10.63
N LEU A 180 19.53 12.74 10.16
CA LEU A 180 19.14 11.32 10.12
C LEU A 180 19.57 10.53 11.36
N PHE A 181 20.50 11.05 12.16
CA PHE A 181 20.82 10.48 13.48
C PHE A 181 19.81 10.87 14.56
N ASP A 182 19.12 12.00 14.39
CA ASP A 182 18.06 12.44 15.27
C ASP A 182 16.68 12.04 14.72
N SER A 183 16.08 11.02 15.33
CA SER A 183 14.74 10.54 14.96
C SER A 183 13.61 11.57 15.15
N THR A 184 13.86 12.73 15.73
CA THR A 184 12.89 13.83 15.86
C THR A 184 12.95 14.81 14.69
N ARG A 185 13.99 14.73 13.85
CA ARG A 185 14.17 15.57 12.67
C ARG A 185 13.85 14.80 11.39
N ALA A 186 13.49 15.53 10.34
CA ALA A 186 13.22 14.98 9.02
C ALA A 186 14.17 15.59 8.00
N LEU A 187 14.82 14.74 7.19
CA LEU A 187 15.60 15.20 6.05
C LEU A 187 14.65 15.57 4.91
N VAL A 188 14.57 16.85 4.60
CA VAL A 188 13.81 17.34 3.44
C VAL A 188 14.64 17.11 2.19
N THR A 189 14.07 16.40 1.22
CA THR A 189 14.67 16.13 -0.09
C THR A 189 13.86 16.81 -1.18
N LEU A 190 14.53 17.35 -2.20
CA LEU A 190 13.93 17.89 -3.41
C LEU A 190 14.15 16.93 -4.58
N PRO A 191 13.36 17.04 -5.67
CA PRO A 191 13.59 16.24 -6.87
C PRO A 191 15.04 16.33 -7.35
N GLY A 192 15.67 15.18 -7.57
CA GLY A 192 17.07 15.07 -7.98
C GLY A 192 18.07 15.02 -6.84
N ASP A 193 17.66 15.24 -5.58
CA ASP A 193 18.52 14.98 -4.44
C ASP A 193 18.78 13.48 -4.30
N ALA A 194 20.05 13.13 -4.09
CA ALA A 194 20.48 11.77 -3.84
C ALA A 194 21.42 11.73 -2.64
N TYR A 195 21.27 10.69 -1.82
CA TYR A 195 22.07 10.48 -0.61
C TYR A 195 22.56 9.04 -0.56
N GLU A 196 23.80 8.86 -0.11
CA GLU A 196 24.38 7.56 0.22
C GLU A 196 24.38 7.39 1.74
N LEU A 197 23.74 6.31 2.21
CA LEU A 197 23.71 5.93 3.62
C LEU A 197 24.63 4.73 3.82
N VAL A 198 25.65 4.88 4.66
CA VAL A 198 26.63 3.82 4.93
C VAL A 198 26.32 3.19 6.29
N TYR A 199 26.21 1.87 6.35
CA TYR A 199 25.90 1.12 7.57
C TYR A 199 27.08 0.24 7.98
N GLN A 200 27.31 0.11 9.28
CA GLN A 200 28.25 -0.87 9.83
C GLN A 200 27.48 -2.11 10.29
N LEU A 201 27.69 -3.22 9.58
CA LEU A 201 27.06 -4.51 9.90
C LEU A 201 27.79 -5.19 11.08
N PRO A 202 27.08 -6.01 11.88
CA PRO A 202 27.72 -6.84 12.89
C PRO A 202 28.66 -7.88 12.26
N PRO A 203 29.60 -8.46 13.03
CA PRO A 203 30.47 -9.53 12.54
C PRO A 203 29.66 -10.73 12.03
N ARG A 204 30.15 -11.37 10.96
CA ARG A 204 29.51 -12.51 10.25
C ARG A 204 28.13 -12.17 9.66
N PRO A 205 28.06 -11.20 8.71
CA PRO A 205 26.79 -10.79 8.11
C PRO A 205 26.16 -11.84 7.17
N GLU A 206 26.85 -12.94 6.85
CA GLU A 206 26.47 -13.87 5.78
C GLU A 206 25.18 -14.66 6.08
N GLY A 207 24.77 -14.72 7.36
CA GLY A 207 23.53 -15.36 7.80
C GLY A 207 22.40 -14.38 8.14
N LEU A 208 22.55 -13.10 7.81
CA LEU A 208 21.59 -12.05 8.15
C LEU A 208 20.73 -11.67 6.95
N GLU A 209 19.44 -11.52 7.20
CA GLU A 209 18.52 -10.85 6.28
C GLU A 209 18.47 -9.35 6.63
N LEU A 210 18.63 -8.50 5.62
CA LEU A 210 18.68 -7.05 5.80
C LEU A 210 17.36 -6.41 5.39
N PHE A 211 16.83 -5.57 6.25
CA PHE A 211 15.61 -4.79 6.01
C PHE A 211 15.92 -3.31 6.20
N LEU A 212 15.48 -2.48 5.25
CA LEU A 212 15.53 -1.04 5.40
C LEU A 212 14.26 -0.56 6.11
N GLU A 213 14.42 -0.02 7.32
CA GLU A 213 13.35 0.70 8.02
C GLU A 213 13.45 2.19 7.65
N ALA A 214 12.44 2.70 6.97
CA ALA A 214 12.35 4.12 6.60
C ALA A 214 11.04 4.74 7.10
N ARG A 215 11.11 5.98 7.54
CA ARG A 215 9.95 6.83 7.85
C ARG A 215 10.11 8.14 7.13
N GLY A 216 9.12 8.50 6.32
CA GLY A 216 9.13 9.74 5.55
C GLY A 216 7.72 10.29 5.37
N TYR A 217 7.66 11.52 4.89
CA TYR A 217 6.43 12.23 4.56
C TYR A 217 6.53 12.72 3.12
N TYR A 218 5.41 12.69 2.41
CA TYR A 218 5.31 13.26 1.08
C TYR A 218 4.80 14.70 1.17
N LEU A 219 5.44 15.61 0.45
CA LEU A 219 4.87 16.92 0.15
C LEU A 219 3.97 16.77 -1.07
N GLU A 220 2.66 16.95 -0.87
CA GLU A 220 1.68 16.96 -1.96
C GLU A 220 1.35 18.40 -2.36
N TRP A 221 1.30 18.66 -3.66
CA TRP A 221 1.11 20.00 -4.21
C TRP A 221 -0.27 20.12 -4.86
N MET A 222 -1.05 21.11 -4.42
CA MET A 222 -2.32 21.43 -5.08
C MET A 222 -2.06 21.98 -6.48
N ARG A 223 -2.61 21.29 -7.48
CA ARG A 223 -2.53 21.69 -8.89
C ARG A 223 -3.59 22.74 -9.21
N ARG A 224 -3.31 23.62 -10.17
CA ARG A 224 -4.28 24.67 -10.57
C ARG A 224 -5.51 24.04 -11.21
N GLU A 225 -5.31 22.98 -11.98
CA GLU A 225 -6.35 22.23 -12.69
C GLU A 225 -7.37 21.64 -11.71
N TRP A 226 -6.90 21.14 -10.56
CA TRP A 226 -7.75 20.57 -9.51
C TRP A 226 -8.70 21.60 -8.90
N ARG A 227 -8.34 22.89 -8.90
CA ARG A 227 -9.23 23.94 -8.37
C ARG A 227 -10.50 24.11 -9.19
N ALA A 228 -10.46 23.80 -10.49
CA ALA A 228 -11.65 23.87 -11.33
C ALA A 228 -12.72 22.83 -10.94
N GLU A 229 -12.31 21.76 -10.25
CA GLU A 229 -13.19 20.68 -9.79
C GLU A 229 -13.67 20.85 -8.35
N GLN A 230 -13.33 21.96 -7.69
CA GLN A 230 -13.71 22.20 -6.30
C GLN A 230 -15.22 22.07 -6.10
N ASN A 231 -15.61 21.18 -5.19
CA ASN A 231 -16.99 20.86 -4.89
C ASN A 231 -17.11 20.38 -3.43
N PRO A 232 -17.41 21.28 -2.48
CA PRO A 232 -17.53 20.94 -1.05
C PRO A 232 -18.58 19.87 -0.75
N ILE A 233 -19.65 19.78 -1.54
CA ILE A 233 -20.71 18.79 -1.37
C ILE A 233 -20.17 17.38 -1.70
N LEU A 234 -19.42 17.25 -2.80
CA LEU A 234 -18.80 15.98 -3.17
C LEU A 234 -17.65 15.62 -2.22
N ALA A 235 -16.88 16.59 -1.73
CA ALA A 235 -15.88 16.38 -0.69
C ALA A 235 -16.53 15.85 0.61
N LEU A 236 -17.64 16.45 1.04
CA LEU A 236 -18.40 15.98 2.21
C LEU A 236 -18.90 14.55 1.98
N ARG A 237 -19.43 14.25 0.78
CA ARG A 237 -19.92 12.92 0.43
C ARG A 237 -18.84 11.85 0.56
N LEU A 238 -17.60 12.10 0.13
CA LEU A 238 -16.49 11.17 0.31
C LEU A 238 -16.26 10.80 1.78
N ALA A 239 -16.54 11.73 2.70
CA ALA A 239 -16.35 11.55 4.14
C ALA A 239 -17.55 10.87 4.84
N ILE A 240 -18.79 11.20 4.46
CA ILE A 240 -20.00 10.72 5.16
C ILE A 240 -20.69 9.53 4.48
N ASP A 241 -20.50 9.37 3.16
CA ASP A 241 -21.05 8.29 2.33
C ASP A 241 -19.97 7.78 1.35
N PRO A 242 -18.89 7.16 1.87
CA PRO A 242 -17.80 6.66 1.03
C PRO A 242 -18.29 5.63 0.01
N ALA A 243 -19.26 4.77 0.37
CA ALA A 243 -19.81 3.78 -0.55
C ALA A 243 -20.56 4.42 -1.72
N GLY A 244 -21.44 5.39 -1.47
CA GLY A 244 -22.13 6.11 -2.54
C GLY A 244 -21.18 7.00 -3.35
N ALA A 245 -20.13 7.56 -2.74
CA ALA A 245 -19.09 8.28 -3.47
C ALA A 245 -18.32 7.36 -4.43
N LEU A 246 -17.93 6.15 -3.99
CA LEU A 246 -17.26 5.16 -4.84
C LEU A 246 -18.13 4.72 -6.01
N ARG A 247 -19.45 4.54 -5.82
CA ARG A 247 -20.39 4.31 -6.91
C ARG A 247 -20.47 5.48 -7.90
N ALA A 248 -20.53 6.70 -7.39
CA ALA A 248 -20.58 7.90 -8.23
C ALA A 248 -19.30 8.12 -9.06
N LEU A 249 -18.14 7.74 -8.50
CA LEU A 249 -16.85 7.86 -9.16
C LEU A 249 -16.50 6.70 -10.10
N ALA A 250 -17.20 5.55 -10.00
CA ALA A 250 -16.90 4.37 -10.80
C ALA A 250 -16.89 4.64 -12.32
N PRO A 251 -17.87 5.35 -12.92
CA PRO A 251 -17.83 5.65 -14.35
C PRO A 251 -16.64 6.53 -14.76
N ALA A 252 -16.22 7.47 -13.89
CA ALA A 252 -15.09 8.35 -14.17
C ALA A 252 -13.76 7.58 -14.11
N PHE A 253 -13.56 6.79 -13.05
CA PHE A 253 -12.40 5.91 -12.94
C PHE A 253 -12.33 4.95 -14.14
N LYS A 254 -13.47 4.37 -14.54
CA LYS A 254 -13.53 3.37 -15.62
C LYS A 254 -13.07 3.93 -16.97
N ARG A 255 -13.32 5.20 -17.26
CA ARG A 255 -12.83 5.87 -18.47
C ARG A 255 -11.30 6.03 -18.47
N LEU A 256 -10.70 6.20 -17.30
CA LEU A 256 -9.26 6.43 -17.14
C LEU A 256 -8.48 5.12 -16.98
N GLU A 257 -9.11 4.08 -16.44
CA GLU A 257 -8.50 2.80 -16.06
C GLU A 257 -7.57 2.19 -17.12
N PRO A 258 -7.93 2.12 -18.43
CA PRO A 258 -7.08 1.49 -19.44
C PRO A 258 -5.72 2.17 -19.64
N GLU A 259 -5.64 3.47 -19.38
CA GLU A 259 -4.44 4.27 -19.65
C GLU A 259 -3.70 4.70 -18.39
N MET A 260 -4.31 4.54 -17.22
CA MET A 260 -3.83 5.15 -15.97
C MET A 260 -2.43 4.72 -15.59
N GLU A 261 -2.13 3.41 -15.63
CA GLU A 261 -0.79 2.89 -15.33
C GLU A 261 0.22 3.45 -16.33
N ARG A 262 -0.07 3.38 -17.63
CA ARG A 262 0.81 3.90 -18.69
C ARG A 262 1.08 5.39 -18.49
N LEU A 263 0.05 6.20 -18.26
CA LEU A 263 0.18 7.65 -18.07
C LEU A 263 0.98 7.97 -16.81
N PHE A 264 0.74 7.26 -15.72
CA PHE A 264 1.47 7.45 -14.47
C PHE A 264 2.96 7.12 -14.64
N TRP A 265 3.29 5.94 -15.17
CA TRP A 265 4.69 5.52 -15.34
C TRP A 265 5.43 6.29 -16.44
N SER A 266 4.71 6.84 -17.43
CA SER A 266 5.29 7.72 -18.45
C SER A 266 5.33 9.20 -18.06
N SER A 267 4.64 9.59 -16.98
CA SER A 267 4.71 10.95 -16.45
C SER A 267 6.10 11.20 -15.86
N ARG A 268 7.00 11.72 -16.68
CA ARG A 268 8.26 12.30 -16.19
C ARG A 268 7.94 13.65 -15.58
N TYR A 269 8.56 13.96 -14.44
CA TYR A 269 8.65 15.33 -13.98
C TYR A 269 9.30 16.16 -15.10
N VAL A 270 8.64 17.25 -15.49
CA VAL A 270 9.23 18.21 -16.42
C VAL A 270 10.44 18.79 -15.70
N VAL A 271 11.63 18.45 -16.18
CA VAL A 271 12.86 19.15 -15.78
C VAL A 271 12.74 20.54 -16.40
N HIS A 272 12.44 21.54 -15.59
CA HIS A 272 12.59 22.94 -15.97
C HIS A 272 14.04 23.36 -15.77
#